data_AF-A0AAE3DEP0-F1
#
_entry.id   AF-A0AAE3DEP0-F1
#
_cell.length_a   1.000
_cell.length_b   1.000
_cell.length_c   1.000
_cell.angle_alpha   90.00
_cell.angle_beta   90.00
_cell.angle_gamma   90.00
#
_symmetry.space_group_name_H-M   'P 1'
#
loop_
_entity.id
_entity.type
_entity.pdbx_description
1 polymer ?
#
loop_
_entity_poly.entity_id
_entity_poly.type
_entity_poly.pdbx_seq_one_letter_code
_entity_poly.pdbx_strand_id
1 'polypeptide(L)'
;MASSYPMLRYGSSGQEVRRLQQALNRAGYSLEVDGGFGEKTRAALMDYQRRAGMTPDGVAGSKTWASLGLQSAQDRLAGLEKGYTPSRETQEARRSWEELAARQPGDYTSPYADRMEDLLRQMESREAFSYDPSRDEMFRRYARLYQRQGQTAMEDTLGQAAGLTGGYDSSYARQAGQQEYNRYMQELAALVPQLQQDAWDRYETQGQALLDQYKLLQGQDEDAYGQWRDRVEDWQDASRQARDRYESLEKQDYSNYLALMKYYASRAKQEQDAALAQQKLEASAARSGSARSSSGGSRKASLSSTASESLERTMNTYLSQGDTGRVKQLFLQYRDRMTPLQKRRFEKLMGKYNIPMTE
;
A
#
# COMPACT_ATOMS: atom_id res chain seq x y z
N MET A 1 -5.44 37.11 0.33
CA MET A 1 -5.62 37.92 1.54
C MET A 1 -4.35 37.79 2.36
N ALA A 2 -3.62 38.90 2.55
CA ALA A 2 -2.30 38.88 3.19
C ALA A 2 -2.44 38.51 4.68
N SER A 3 -1.66 37.53 5.13
CA SER A 3 -1.43 37.20 6.54
C SER A 3 -1.08 38.47 7.31
N SER A 4 -2.05 39.05 8.03
CA SER A 4 -1.82 40.25 8.83
C SER A 4 -1.16 39.85 10.14
N TYR A 5 0.10 39.39 10.07
CA TYR A 5 0.97 39.47 11.24
C TYR A 5 1.05 40.93 11.65
N PRO A 6 0.90 41.27 12.94
CA PRO A 6 1.25 42.59 13.39
C PRO A 6 2.72 42.81 13.05
N MET A 7 2.97 43.76 12.16
CA MET A 7 4.32 44.13 11.79
C MET A 7 4.95 44.81 13.00
N LEU A 8 5.65 44.02 13.83
CA LEU A 8 6.30 44.54 15.02
C LEU A 8 7.60 45.21 14.61
N ARG A 9 7.78 46.43 15.12
CA ARG A 9 8.97 47.24 14.89
C ARG A 9 9.37 47.92 16.19
N TYR A 10 10.50 48.61 16.17
CA TYR A 10 10.91 49.46 17.29
C TYR A 10 9.77 50.36 17.78
N GLY A 11 9.53 50.35 19.09
CA GLY A 11 8.43 51.07 19.72
C GLY A 11 7.09 50.32 19.78
N SER A 12 6.95 49.14 19.16
CA SER A 12 5.79 48.27 19.38
C SER A 12 5.76 47.75 20.83
N SER A 13 4.58 47.52 21.38
CA SER A 13 4.40 46.91 22.70
C SER A 13 3.22 45.95 22.72
N GLY A 14 3.18 45.05 23.71
CA GLY A 14 2.05 44.15 23.95
C GLY A 14 2.41 42.67 23.88
N GLN A 15 1.38 41.83 23.86
CA GLN A 15 1.54 40.37 23.97
C GLN A 15 2.32 39.75 22.81
N GLU A 16 2.20 40.32 21.61
CA GLU A 16 2.93 39.84 20.43
C GLU A 16 4.43 40.14 20.54
N VAL A 17 4.83 41.26 21.16
CA VAL A 17 6.25 41.53 21.45
C VAL A 17 6.81 40.52 22.45
N ARG A 18 6.02 40.11 23.45
CA ARG A 18 6.43 39.06 24.41
C ARG A 18 6.64 37.73 23.70
N ARG A 19 5.74 37.36 22.78
CA ARG A 19 5.88 36.14 21.96
C ARG A 19 7.15 36.18 21.12
N LEU A 20 7.45 37.31 20.49
CA LEU A 20 8.68 37.52 19.73
C LEU A 20 9.92 37.38 20.62
N GLN A 21 9.96 38.05 21.78
CA GLN A 21 11.07 37.98 22.73
C GLN A 21 11.29 36.53 23.23
N GLN A 22 10.23 35.80 23.53
CA GLN A 22 10.31 34.38 23.92
C GLN A 22 10.81 33.48 22.78
N ALA A 23 10.44 33.77 21.53
CA ALA A 23 10.94 33.03 20.37
C ALA A 23 12.43 33.29 20.13
N LEU A 24 12.85 34.56 20.21
CA LEU A 24 14.25 34.93 20.10
C LEU A 24 15.06 34.28 21.24
N ASN A 25 14.55 34.27 22.47
CA ASN A 25 15.25 33.59 23.56
C ASN A 25 15.41 32.07 23.31
N ARG A 26 14.39 31.41 22.74
CA ARG A 26 14.50 30.00 22.31
C ARG A 26 15.48 29.80 21.15
N ALA A 27 15.68 30.81 20.32
CA ALA A 27 16.69 30.83 19.26
C ALA A 27 18.10 31.20 19.77
N GLY A 28 18.30 31.32 21.10
CA GLY A 28 19.61 31.52 21.72
C GLY A 28 19.93 32.96 22.13
N TYR A 29 18.95 33.87 22.11
CA TYR A 29 19.11 35.23 22.63
C TYR A 29 18.78 35.31 24.13
N SER A 30 19.15 36.41 24.79
CA SER A 30 18.86 36.65 26.22
C SER A 30 18.21 38.02 26.42
N LEU A 31 16.94 38.10 26.03
CA LEU A 31 16.09 39.28 26.16
C LEU A 31 15.20 39.17 27.40
N GLU A 32 14.93 40.31 28.03
CA GLU A 32 13.85 40.43 29.01
C GLU A 32 12.49 40.36 28.28
N VAL A 33 11.55 39.57 28.81
CA VAL A 33 10.20 39.40 28.22
C VAL A 33 9.24 40.41 28.86
N ASP A 34 9.52 41.69 28.63
CA ASP A 34 8.74 42.81 29.17
C ASP A 34 7.51 43.14 28.30
N GLY A 35 7.54 42.75 27.02
CA GLY A 35 6.54 43.13 26.02
C GLY A 35 6.76 44.51 25.41
N GLY A 36 7.95 45.10 25.57
CA GLY A 36 8.39 46.33 24.93
C GLY A 36 9.42 46.06 23.83
N PHE A 37 9.16 46.55 22.61
CA PHE A 37 10.09 46.39 21.49
C PHE A 37 11.11 47.54 21.52
N GLY A 38 12.06 47.44 22.46
CA GLY A 38 13.19 48.36 22.60
C GLY A 38 14.41 48.01 21.73
N GLU A 39 15.51 48.72 21.95
CA GLU A 39 16.75 48.56 21.16
C GLU A 39 17.34 47.16 21.27
N LYS A 40 17.30 46.55 22.47
CA LYS A 40 17.78 45.18 22.71
C LYS A 40 17.00 44.16 21.87
N THR A 41 15.68 44.26 21.86
CA THR A 41 14.79 43.38 21.06
C THR A 41 15.05 43.57 19.56
N ARG A 42 15.24 44.82 19.10
CA ARG A 42 15.58 45.13 17.70
C ARG A 42 16.93 44.55 17.28
N ALA A 43 17.96 44.73 18.10
CA ALA A 43 19.30 44.22 17.81
C ALA A 43 19.32 42.69 17.72
N ALA A 44 18.67 42.01 18.68
CA ALA A 44 18.53 40.56 18.66
C ALA A 44 17.72 40.06 17.44
N LEU A 45 16.68 40.79 17.05
CA LEU A 45 15.91 40.44 15.86
C LEU A 45 16.73 40.59 14.57
N MET A 46 17.47 41.69 14.41
CA MET A 46 18.33 41.91 13.25
C MET A 46 19.43 40.85 13.16
N ASP A 47 20.03 40.47 14.29
CA ASP A 47 21.03 39.40 14.33
C ASP A 47 20.40 38.04 13.97
N TYR A 48 19.20 37.75 14.47
CA TYR A 48 18.45 36.54 14.10
C TYR A 48 18.15 36.49 12.61
N GLN A 49 17.63 37.58 12.05
CA GLN A 49 17.34 37.70 10.62
C GLN A 49 18.60 37.46 9.79
N ARG A 50 19.75 38.02 10.19
CA ARG A 50 21.03 37.80 9.52
C ARG A 50 21.45 36.33 9.57
N ARG A 51 21.37 35.68 10.74
CA ARG A 51 21.69 34.24 10.90
C ARG A 51 20.75 33.33 10.12
N ALA A 52 19.49 33.73 9.98
CA ALA A 52 18.47 33.01 9.22
C ALA A 52 18.50 33.31 7.70
N GLY A 53 19.50 34.05 7.21
CA GLY A 53 19.64 34.37 5.78
C GLY A 53 18.60 35.37 5.25
N MET A 54 18.02 36.20 6.11
CA MET A 54 17.00 37.21 5.77
C MET A 54 17.60 38.62 5.79
N THR A 55 16.90 39.55 5.14
CA THR A 55 17.20 40.98 5.25
C THR A 55 17.04 41.42 6.72
N PRO A 56 18.09 41.93 7.39
CA PRO A 56 18.05 42.34 8.78
C PRO A 56 17.45 43.75 8.91
N ASP A 57 16.16 43.86 8.60
CA ASP A 57 15.40 45.12 8.65
C ASP A 57 14.95 45.49 10.07
N GLY A 58 15.06 44.56 11.03
CA GLY A 58 14.62 44.74 12.41
C GLY A 58 13.11 44.83 12.54
N VAL A 59 12.38 44.27 11.58
CA VAL A 59 10.92 44.21 11.54
C VAL A 59 10.46 42.76 11.56
N ALA A 60 9.62 42.41 12.54
CA ALA A 60 9.05 41.06 12.62
C ALA A 60 7.82 40.96 11.70
N GLY A 61 8.06 40.68 10.43
CA GLY A 61 7.05 40.35 9.42
C GLY A 61 6.80 38.85 9.29
N SER A 62 5.86 38.46 8.43
CA SER A 62 5.40 37.06 8.26
C SER A 62 6.52 36.04 8.06
N LYS A 63 7.56 36.39 7.29
CA LYS A 63 8.75 35.53 7.08
C LYS A 63 9.54 35.30 8.37
N THR A 64 9.74 36.35 9.16
CA THR A 64 10.43 36.29 10.46
C THR A 64 9.66 35.41 11.44
N TRP A 65 8.35 35.57 11.53
CA TRP A 65 7.48 34.75 12.39
C TRP A 65 7.47 33.28 11.99
N ALA A 66 7.39 32.98 10.69
CA ALA A 66 7.47 31.63 10.18
C ALA A 66 8.80 30.95 10.52
N SER A 67 9.92 31.68 10.38
CA SER A 67 11.26 31.16 10.71
C SER A 67 11.46 30.90 12.20
N LEU A 68 10.84 31.70 13.07
CA LEU A 68 10.85 31.48 14.51
C LEU A 68 9.90 30.35 14.95
N GLY A 69 9.29 29.62 13.99
CA GLY A 69 8.32 28.56 14.26
C GLY A 69 7.00 29.07 14.84
N LEU A 70 6.77 30.39 14.79
CA LEU A 70 5.60 31.07 15.32
C LEU A 70 4.65 31.39 14.18
N GLN A 71 4.08 30.36 13.56
CA GLN A 71 2.91 30.56 12.71
C GLN A 71 1.68 30.78 13.60
N SER A 72 0.93 31.84 13.34
CA SER A 72 -0.34 32.08 14.04
C SER A 72 -1.31 30.92 13.76
N ALA A 73 -2.29 30.73 14.64
CA ALA A 73 -3.33 29.74 14.35
C ALA A 73 -4.11 30.10 13.06
N GLN A 74 -4.23 31.40 12.74
CA GLN A 74 -4.81 31.84 11.46
C GLN A 74 -3.99 31.38 10.25
N ASP A 75 -2.66 31.45 10.27
CA ASP A 75 -1.86 31.04 9.11
C ASP A 75 -1.82 29.53 8.91
N ARG A 76 -1.79 28.77 10.02
CA ARG A 76 -1.94 27.32 9.98
C ARG A 76 -3.29 26.92 9.42
N LEU A 77 -4.36 27.58 9.87
CA LEU A 77 -5.70 27.38 9.33
C LEU A 77 -5.78 27.73 7.84
N ALA A 78 -5.27 28.90 7.43
CA ALA A 78 -5.26 29.32 6.03
C ALA A 78 -4.45 28.38 5.13
N GLY A 79 -3.42 27.73 5.67
CA GLY A 79 -2.69 26.66 4.98
C GLY A 79 -3.54 25.41 4.78
N LEU A 80 -4.28 24.99 5.81
CA LEU A 80 -5.18 23.83 5.76
C LEU A 80 -6.39 24.10 4.85
N GLU A 81 -6.96 25.30 4.87
CA GLU A 81 -8.10 25.70 4.02
C GLU A 81 -7.81 25.64 2.51
N LYS A 82 -6.53 25.60 2.11
CA LYS A 82 -6.14 25.39 0.71
C LYS A 82 -6.48 23.99 0.20
N GLY A 83 -6.65 23.02 1.11
CA GLY A 83 -7.06 21.67 0.79
C GLY A 83 -6.22 20.60 1.47
N TYR A 84 -6.74 19.38 1.36
CA TYR A 84 -6.08 18.18 1.85
C TYR A 84 -4.84 17.85 1.01
N THR A 85 -3.71 17.58 1.67
CA THR A 85 -2.50 17.05 1.06
C THR A 85 -2.17 15.71 1.73
N PRO A 86 -2.17 14.58 0.99
CA PRO A 86 -1.84 13.28 1.56
C PRO A 86 -0.42 13.25 2.12
N SER A 87 -0.22 12.50 3.20
CA SER A 87 1.11 12.29 3.75
C SER A 87 2.01 11.53 2.78
N ARG A 88 3.33 11.54 3.06
CA ARG A 88 4.29 10.76 2.29
C ARG A 88 3.95 9.26 2.29
N GLU A 89 3.52 8.74 3.44
CA GLU A 89 3.16 7.32 3.57
C GLU A 89 1.95 6.96 2.69
N THR A 90 0.92 7.80 2.69
CA THR A 90 -0.26 7.61 1.82
C THR A 90 0.11 7.69 0.34
N GLN A 91 1.02 8.60 -0.04
CA GLN A 91 1.52 8.70 -1.42
C GLN A 91 2.32 7.45 -1.82
N GLU A 92 3.16 6.92 -0.93
CA GLU A 92 3.93 5.69 -1.17
C GLU A 92 3.01 4.48 -1.28
N ALA A 93 2.01 4.35 -0.41
CA ALA A 93 1.00 3.30 -0.47
C ALA A 93 0.16 3.35 -1.75
N ARG A 94 -0.16 4.55 -2.23
CA ARG A 94 -0.84 4.73 -3.52
C ARG A 94 0.01 4.25 -4.68
N ARG A 95 1.30 4.62 -4.72
CA ARG A 95 2.22 4.21 -5.78
C ARG A 95 2.40 2.71 -5.79
N SER A 96 2.57 2.07 -4.63
CA SER A 96 2.71 0.62 -4.58
C SER A 96 1.46 -0.11 -5.06
N TRP A 97 0.26 0.39 -4.75
CA TRP A 97 -1.00 -0.12 -5.29
C TRP A 97 -1.09 0.05 -6.82
N GLU A 98 -0.75 1.23 -7.35
CA GLU A 98 -0.75 1.51 -8.79
C GLU A 98 0.28 0.63 -9.54
N GLU A 99 1.48 0.44 -8.98
CA GLU A 99 2.52 -0.44 -9.53
C GLU A 99 2.08 -1.91 -9.53
N LEU A 100 1.40 -2.38 -8.49
CA LEU A 100 0.82 -3.72 -8.45
C LEU A 100 -0.28 -3.88 -9.50
N ALA A 101 -1.18 -2.90 -9.62
CA ALA A 101 -2.24 -2.92 -10.62
C ALA A 101 -1.68 -3.00 -12.05
N ALA A 102 -0.56 -2.32 -12.32
CA ALA A 102 0.12 -2.39 -13.63
C ALA A 102 0.76 -3.75 -13.93
N ARG A 103 1.01 -4.59 -12.92
CA ARG A 103 1.59 -5.94 -13.05
C ARG A 103 0.53 -7.04 -13.12
N GLN A 104 -0.70 -6.70 -13.49
CA GLN A 104 -1.77 -7.68 -13.66
C GLN A 104 -1.34 -8.80 -14.62
N PRO A 105 -1.42 -10.08 -14.21
CA PRO A 105 -1.20 -11.18 -15.12
C PRO A 105 -2.22 -11.15 -16.26
N GLY A 106 -1.75 -11.37 -17.49
CA GLY A 106 -2.62 -11.54 -18.65
C GLY A 106 -3.32 -12.91 -18.67
N ASP A 107 -4.09 -13.16 -19.71
CA ASP A 107 -4.77 -14.43 -19.94
C ASP A 107 -3.78 -15.60 -20.03
N TYR A 108 -4.22 -16.78 -19.60
CA TYR A 108 -3.41 -17.98 -19.70
C TYR A 108 -3.09 -18.31 -21.16
N THR A 109 -1.81 -18.55 -21.45
CA THR A 109 -1.35 -19.06 -22.74
C THR A 109 -0.56 -20.33 -22.46
N SER A 110 -1.02 -21.45 -23.00
CA SER A 110 -0.35 -22.73 -22.87
C SER A 110 1.02 -22.69 -23.55
N PRO A 111 2.12 -23.01 -22.85
CA PRO A 111 3.44 -23.15 -23.47
C PRO A 111 3.58 -24.47 -24.27
N TYR A 112 2.60 -25.36 -24.19
CA TYR A 112 2.60 -26.68 -24.80
C TYR A 112 1.63 -26.82 -25.97
N ALA A 113 0.76 -25.82 -26.21
CA ALA A 113 -0.28 -25.86 -27.24
C ALA A 113 0.24 -26.31 -28.61
N ASP A 114 1.28 -25.64 -29.13
CA ASP A 114 1.83 -25.95 -30.45
C ASP A 114 2.34 -27.41 -30.54
N ARG A 115 2.99 -27.90 -29.48
CA ARG A 115 3.52 -29.28 -29.44
C ARG A 115 2.41 -30.31 -29.33
N MET A 116 1.34 -30.00 -28.59
CA MET A 116 0.16 -30.86 -28.52
C MET A 116 -0.54 -30.93 -29.87
N GLU A 117 -0.67 -29.80 -30.58
CA GLU A 117 -1.22 -29.76 -31.94
C GLU A 117 -0.35 -30.57 -32.91
N ASP A 118 0.97 -30.48 -32.82
CA ASP A 118 1.90 -31.30 -33.63
C ASP A 118 1.71 -32.80 -33.39
N LEU A 119 1.51 -33.23 -32.14
CA LEU A 119 1.27 -34.64 -31.82
C LEU A 119 -0.08 -35.12 -32.35
N LEU A 120 -1.13 -34.28 -32.25
CA LEU A 120 -2.44 -34.60 -32.82
C LEU A 120 -2.36 -34.75 -34.34
N ARG A 121 -1.68 -33.81 -35.02
CA ARG A 121 -1.43 -33.91 -36.48
C ARG A 121 -0.67 -35.17 -36.84
N GLN A 122 0.35 -35.54 -36.05
CA GLN A 122 1.07 -36.79 -36.26
C GLN A 122 0.14 -38.00 -36.14
N MET A 123 -0.70 -38.06 -35.11
CA MET A 123 -1.68 -39.14 -34.94
C MET A 123 -2.69 -39.21 -36.09
N GLU A 124 -3.22 -38.08 -36.53
CA GLU A 124 -4.15 -37.98 -37.65
C GLU A 124 -3.51 -38.39 -38.98
N SER A 125 -2.23 -38.07 -39.17
CA SER A 125 -1.48 -38.42 -40.39
C SER A 125 -1.08 -39.90 -40.46
N ARG A 126 -1.32 -40.70 -39.41
CA ARG A 126 -0.97 -42.12 -39.42
C ARG A 126 -1.90 -42.88 -40.36
N GLU A 127 -1.29 -43.49 -41.37
CA GLU A 127 -1.99 -44.41 -42.26
C GLU A 127 -2.48 -45.64 -41.48
N ALA A 128 -3.63 -46.17 -41.90
CA ALA A 128 -4.12 -47.45 -41.38
C ALA A 128 -3.09 -48.55 -41.62
N PHE A 129 -2.93 -49.45 -40.65
CA PHE A 129 -1.97 -50.54 -40.75
C PHE A 129 -2.20 -51.37 -42.02
N SER A 130 -1.12 -51.54 -42.78
CA SER A 130 -1.05 -52.39 -43.96
C SER A 130 0.28 -53.13 -43.95
N TYR A 131 0.24 -54.42 -44.27
CA TYR A 131 1.43 -55.26 -44.31
C TYR A 131 1.66 -55.80 -45.72
N ASP A 132 2.80 -55.43 -46.31
CA ASP A 132 3.29 -55.95 -47.59
C ASP A 132 4.60 -56.71 -47.33
N PRO A 133 4.60 -58.06 -47.37
CA PRO A 133 5.80 -58.85 -47.14
C PRO A 133 6.95 -58.47 -48.08
N SER A 134 6.67 -58.03 -49.30
CA SER A 134 7.71 -57.69 -50.27
C SER A 134 8.51 -56.44 -49.88
N ARG A 135 7.92 -55.57 -49.05
CA ARG A 135 8.56 -54.35 -48.52
C ARG A 135 9.26 -54.60 -47.18
N ASP A 136 8.90 -55.66 -46.46
CA ASP A 136 9.47 -55.99 -45.17
C ASP A 136 10.92 -56.50 -45.31
N GLU A 137 11.84 -55.84 -44.61
CA GLU A 137 13.28 -56.15 -44.70
C GLU A 137 13.62 -57.55 -44.18
N MET A 138 12.94 -57.99 -43.12
CA MET A 138 13.14 -59.31 -42.53
C MET A 138 12.62 -60.40 -43.47
N PHE A 139 11.46 -60.21 -44.07
CA PHE A 139 10.95 -61.09 -45.11
C PHE A 139 11.91 -61.19 -46.29
N ARG A 140 12.42 -60.05 -46.81
CA ARG A 140 13.41 -60.03 -47.91
C ARG A 140 14.72 -60.71 -47.52
N ARG A 141 15.11 -60.69 -46.25
CA ARG A 141 16.28 -61.41 -45.74
C ARG A 141 16.04 -62.92 -45.72
N TYR A 142 14.91 -63.37 -45.17
CA TYR A 142 14.53 -64.78 -45.18
C TYR A 142 14.34 -65.32 -46.59
N ALA A 143 13.68 -64.58 -47.48
CA ALA A 143 13.48 -64.97 -48.87
C ALA A 143 14.82 -65.22 -49.59
N ARG A 144 15.82 -64.34 -49.39
CA ARG A 144 17.17 -64.53 -49.95
C ARG A 144 17.89 -65.74 -49.35
N LEU A 145 17.73 -65.99 -48.05
CA LEU A 145 18.33 -67.14 -47.38
C LEU A 145 17.77 -68.45 -47.94
N TYR A 146 16.44 -68.57 -47.98
CA TYR A 146 15.75 -69.76 -48.46
C TYR A 146 15.96 -69.98 -49.96
N GLN A 147 16.02 -68.91 -50.77
CA GLN A 147 16.37 -69.03 -52.17
C GLN A 147 17.77 -69.62 -52.38
N ARG A 148 18.77 -69.19 -51.59
CA ARG A 148 20.12 -69.76 -51.63
C ARG A 148 20.14 -71.21 -51.18
N GLN A 149 19.47 -71.53 -50.08
CA GLN A 149 19.41 -72.90 -49.56
C GLN A 149 18.72 -73.85 -50.54
N GLY A 150 17.61 -73.42 -51.15
CA GLY A 150 16.91 -74.20 -52.18
C GLY A 150 17.76 -74.42 -53.44
N GLN A 151 18.55 -73.42 -53.85
CA GLN A 151 19.51 -73.58 -54.96
C GLN A 151 20.59 -74.60 -54.63
N THR A 152 21.21 -74.51 -53.46
CA THR A 152 22.24 -75.47 -53.03
C THR A 152 21.67 -76.89 -52.91
N ALA A 153 20.47 -77.05 -52.33
CA ALA A 153 19.82 -78.36 -52.24
C ALA A 153 19.49 -78.96 -53.62
N MET A 154 19.10 -78.12 -54.60
CA MET A 154 18.93 -78.57 -55.99
C MET A 154 20.26 -78.97 -56.64
N GLU A 155 21.33 -78.21 -56.43
CA GLU A 155 22.66 -78.55 -56.95
C GLU A 155 23.17 -79.89 -56.39
N ASP A 156 22.98 -80.11 -55.09
CA ASP A 156 23.38 -81.34 -54.42
C ASP A 156 22.59 -82.56 -54.93
N THR A 157 21.26 -82.43 -55.07
CA THR A 157 20.39 -83.51 -55.57
C THR A 157 20.67 -83.83 -57.05
N LEU A 158 20.93 -82.81 -57.89
CA LEU A 158 21.32 -82.99 -59.28
C LEU A 158 22.72 -83.63 -59.41
N GLY A 159 23.68 -83.21 -58.60
CA GLY A 159 25.03 -83.78 -58.58
C GLY A 159 25.03 -85.26 -58.18
N GLN A 160 24.27 -85.61 -57.15
CA GLN A 160 24.09 -87.01 -56.72
C GLN A 160 23.41 -87.85 -57.80
N ALA A 161 22.36 -87.32 -58.43
CA ALA A 161 21.66 -88.05 -59.48
C ALA A 161 22.49 -88.20 -60.75
N ALA A 162 23.24 -87.19 -61.18
CA ALA A 162 24.13 -87.25 -62.34
C ALA A 162 25.23 -88.32 -62.16
N GLY A 163 25.71 -88.52 -60.92
CA GLY A 163 26.63 -89.59 -60.57
C GLY A 163 26.02 -90.99 -60.67
N LEU A 164 24.71 -91.13 -60.47
CA LEU A 164 23.98 -92.40 -60.57
C LEU A 164 23.46 -92.69 -61.99
N THR A 165 23.16 -91.67 -62.79
CA THR A 165 22.59 -91.81 -64.15
C THR A 165 23.62 -91.66 -65.28
N GLY A 166 24.90 -91.44 -64.96
CA GLY A 166 25.97 -91.30 -65.94
C GLY A 166 25.89 -90.01 -66.76
N GLY A 167 25.40 -88.92 -66.18
CA GLY A 167 25.30 -87.60 -66.83
C GLY A 167 24.01 -87.33 -67.61
N TYR A 168 23.03 -88.24 -67.59
CA TYR A 168 21.70 -87.98 -68.16
C TYR A 168 20.79 -87.24 -67.18
N ASP A 169 20.15 -86.17 -67.68
CA ASP A 169 19.26 -85.26 -66.97
C ASP A 169 18.05 -85.99 -66.34
N SER A 170 18.23 -86.47 -65.12
CA SER A 170 17.26 -87.33 -64.43
C SER A 170 16.02 -86.54 -64.05
N SER A 171 14.88 -86.89 -64.63
CA SER A 171 13.57 -86.34 -64.25
C SER A 171 13.29 -86.49 -62.75
N TYR A 172 13.82 -87.54 -62.12
CA TYR A 172 13.76 -87.78 -60.68
C TYR A 172 14.52 -86.73 -59.86
N ALA A 173 15.71 -86.32 -60.31
CA ALA A 173 16.52 -85.32 -59.61
C ALA A 173 15.88 -83.93 -59.66
N ARG A 174 15.29 -83.58 -60.81
CA ARG A 174 14.49 -82.36 -60.96
C ARG A 174 13.26 -82.38 -60.06
N GLN A 175 12.59 -83.53 -59.94
CA GLN A 175 11.43 -83.69 -59.07
C GLN A 175 11.81 -83.59 -57.58
N ALA A 176 12.92 -84.20 -57.15
CA ALA A 176 13.42 -84.14 -55.78
C ALA A 176 13.89 -82.73 -55.40
N GLY A 177 14.67 -82.06 -56.26
CA GLY A 177 15.08 -80.66 -56.05
C GLY A 177 13.88 -79.71 -55.99
N GLN A 178 12.85 -79.94 -56.80
CA GLN A 178 11.62 -79.16 -56.76
C GLN A 178 10.80 -79.39 -55.47
N GLN A 179 10.84 -80.59 -54.89
CA GLN A 179 10.22 -80.87 -53.58
C GLN A 179 10.92 -80.11 -52.45
N GLU A 180 12.26 -80.09 -52.41
CA GLU A 180 13.02 -79.33 -51.41
C GLU A 180 12.85 -77.81 -51.57
N TYR A 181 12.82 -77.30 -52.80
CA TYR A 181 12.49 -75.90 -53.04
C TYR A 181 11.09 -75.54 -52.54
N ASN A 182 10.09 -76.39 -52.80
CA ASN A 182 8.73 -76.19 -52.31
C ASN A 182 8.65 -76.19 -50.78
N ARG A 183 9.45 -77.02 -50.10
CA ARG A 183 9.55 -77.04 -48.64
C ARG A 183 10.06 -75.71 -48.10
N TYR A 184 11.15 -75.18 -48.65
CA TYR A 184 11.67 -73.87 -48.23
C TYR A 184 10.69 -72.73 -48.47
N MET A 185 9.93 -72.77 -49.58
CA MET A 185 8.88 -71.79 -49.83
C MET A 185 7.71 -71.91 -48.84
N GLN A 186 7.37 -73.12 -48.37
CA GLN A 186 6.38 -73.32 -47.31
C GLN A 186 6.88 -72.79 -45.96
N GLU A 187 8.15 -73.01 -45.63
CA GLU A 187 8.78 -72.47 -44.41
C GLU A 187 8.80 -70.93 -44.43
N LEU A 188 9.09 -70.31 -45.58
CA LEU A 188 9.00 -68.86 -45.76
C LEU A 188 7.55 -68.36 -45.62
N ALA A 189 6.57 -69.05 -46.21
CA ALA A 189 5.16 -68.69 -46.10
C ALA A 189 4.64 -68.81 -44.65
N ALA A 190 5.15 -69.77 -43.87
CA ALA A 190 4.81 -69.94 -42.46
C ALA A 190 5.32 -68.80 -41.56
N LEU A 191 6.35 -68.06 -41.99
CA LEU A 191 6.88 -66.89 -41.26
C LEU A 191 6.09 -65.61 -41.51
N VAL A 192 5.32 -65.52 -42.60
CA VAL A 192 4.56 -64.31 -42.97
C VAL A 192 3.60 -63.86 -41.87
N PRO A 193 2.78 -64.73 -41.24
CA PRO A 193 1.88 -64.31 -40.16
C PRO A 193 2.63 -63.76 -38.95
N GLN A 194 3.79 -64.32 -38.63
CA GLN A 194 4.61 -63.84 -37.51
C GLN A 194 5.20 -62.46 -37.80
N LEU A 195 5.77 -62.26 -38.99
CA LEU A 195 6.32 -60.95 -39.38
C LEU A 195 5.23 -59.88 -39.50
N GLN A 196 4.02 -60.26 -39.93
CA GLN A 196 2.85 -59.38 -39.91
C GLN A 196 2.48 -58.97 -38.48
N GLN A 197 2.46 -59.92 -37.54
CA GLN A 197 2.20 -59.64 -36.13
C GLN A 197 3.27 -58.70 -35.55
N ASP A 198 4.54 -58.97 -35.78
CA ASP A 198 5.63 -58.12 -35.32
C ASP A 198 5.51 -56.69 -35.90
N ALA A 199 5.07 -56.55 -37.15
CA ALA A 199 4.83 -55.26 -37.77
C ALA A 199 3.62 -54.54 -37.15
N TRP A 200 2.54 -55.27 -36.83
CA TRP A 200 1.39 -54.74 -36.12
C TRP A 200 1.77 -54.22 -34.74
N ASP A 201 2.51 -55.02 -33.95
CA ASP A 201 2.92 -54.65 -32.59
C ASP A 201 3.79 -53.38 -32.59
N ARG A 202 4.69 -53.24 -33.58
CA ARG A 202 5.46 -52.01 -33.80
C ARG A 202 4.57 -50.81 -34.12
N TYR A 203 3.59 -50.98 -35.01
CA TYR A 203 2.64 -49.94 -35.36
C TYR A 203 1.81 -49.51 -34.14
N GLU A 204 1.27 -50.44 -33.37
CA GLU A 204 0.50 -50.16 -32.16
C GLU A 204 1.35 -49.43 -31.12
N THR A 205 2.57 -49.92 -30.86
CA THR A 205 3.51 -49.30 -29.90
C THR A 205 3.85 -47.86 -30.29
N GLN A 206 4.10 -47.58 -31.57
CA GLN A 206 4.35 -46.20 -32.05
C GLN A 206 3.14 -45.29 -31.84
N GLY A 207 1.93 -45.82 -32.06
CA GLY A 207 0.69 -45.10 -31.79
C GLY A 207 0.51 -44.76 -30.32
N GLN A 208 0.71 -45.75 -29.47
CA GLN A 208 0.62 -45.58 -28.03
C GLN A 208 1.66 -44.58 -27.52
N ALA A 209 2.89 -44.64 -28.04
CA ALA A 209 3.95 -43.70 -27.67
C ALA A 209 3.61 -42.24 -27.99
N LEU A 210 2.93 -41.97 -29.11
CA LEU A 210 2.44 -40.63 -29.41
C LEU A 210 1.36 -40.19 -28.42
N LEU A 211 0.43 -41.10 -28.09
CA LEU A 211 -0.67 -40.81 -27.16
C LEU A 211 -0.15 -40.54 -25.75
N ASP A 212 0.84 -41.30 -25.31
CA ASP A 212 1.46 -41.13 -24.00
C ASP A 212 2.23 -39.80 -23.92
N GLN A 213 2.91 -39.39 -25.00
CA GLN A 213 3.53 -38.07 -25.10
C GLN A 213 2.50 -36.93 -25.04
N TYR A 214 1.37 -37.08 -25.72
CA TYR A 214 0.30 -36.09 -25.68
C TYR A 214 -0.27 -35.94 -24.26
N LYS A 215 -0.58 -37.06 -23.60
CA LYS A 215 -1.09 -37.06 -22.21
C LYS A 215 -0.09 -36.47 -21.23
N LEU A 216 1.20 -36.72 -21.44
CA LEU A 216 2.26 -36.12 -20.62
C LEU A 216 2.27 -34.59 -20.77
N LEU A 217 2.23 -34.08 -22.01
CA LEU A 217 2.17 -32.64 -22.26
C LEU A 217 0.89 -32.01 -21.71
N GLN A 218 -0.24 -32.72 -21.82
CA GLN A 218 -1.49 -32.28 -21.22
C GLN A 218 -1.36 -32.12 -19.70
N GLY A 219 -0.76 -33.09 -19.00
CA GLY A 219 -0.50 -32.97 -17.56
C GLY A 219 0.45 -31.80 -17.22
N GLN A 220 1.49 -31.59 -18.02
CA GLN A 220 2.38 -30.44 -17.85
C GLN A 220 1.67 -29.09 -18.08
N ASP A 221 0.72 -29.05 -19.01
CA ASP A 221 -0.10 -27.87 -19.25
C ASP A 221 -1.08 -27.59 -18.10
N GLU A 222 -1.67 -28.64 -17.53
CA GLU A 222 -2.50 -28.53 -16.32
C GLU A 222 -1.69 -27.97 -15.14
N ASP A 223 -0.46 -28.43 -14.95
CA ASP A 223 0.46 -27.89 -13.94
C ASP A 223 0.82 -26.42 -14.21
N ALA A 224 1.11 -26.07 -15.47
CA ALA A 224 1.43 -24.70 -15.88
C ALA A 224 0.23 -23.75 -15.69
N TYR A 225 -0.98 -24.22 -15.99
CA TYR A 225 -2.22 -23.51 -15.71
C TYR A 225 -2.43 -23.31 -14.22
N GLY A 226 -2.19 -24.34 -13.40
CA GLY A 226 -2.21 -24.25 -11.94
C GLY A 226 -1.29 -23.13 -11.43
N GLN A 227 -0.03 -23.11 -11.85
CA GLN A 227 0.92 -22.06 -11.48
C GLN A 227 0.53 -20.66 -11.97
N TRP A 228 -0.08 -20.54 -13.15
CA TRP A 228 -0.61 -19.26 -13.62
C TRP A 228 -1.78 -18.81 -12.74
N ARG A 229 -2.72 -19.69 -12.42
CA ARG A 229 -3.88 -19.39 -11.59
C ARG A 229 -3.45 -18.94 -10.19
N ASP A 230 -2.50 -19.64 -9.58
CA ASP A 230 -1.99 -19.30 -8.25
C ASP A 230 -1.31 -17.91 -8.27
N ARG A 231 -0.56 -17.57 -9.32
CA ARG A 231 -0.01 -16.21 -9.51
C ARG A 231 -1.09 -15.14 -9.66
N VAL A 232 -2.20 -15.45 -10.33
CA VAL A 232 -3.35 -14.54 -10.45
C VAL A 232 -4.00 -14.32 -9.08
N GLU A 233 -4.19 -15.39 -8.31
CA GLU A 233 -4.75 -15.31 -6.95
C GLU A 233 -3.86 -14.49 -6.02
N ASP A 234 -2.55 -14.78 -5.99
CA ASP A 234 -1.55 -14.01 -5.24
C ASP A 234 -1.58 -12.52 -5.60
N TRP A 235 -1.66 -12.21 -6.90
CA TRP A 235 -1.77 -10.83 -7.37
C TRP A 235 -3.09 -10.17 -6.89
N GLN A 236 -4.22 -10.88 -6.96
CA GLN A 236 -5.51 -10.37 -6.47
C GLN A 236 -5.46 -10.07 -4.98
N ASP A 237 -4.88 -10.97 -4.17
CA ASP A 237 -4.72 -10.78 -2.73
C ASP A 237 -3.80 -9.60 -2.40
N ALA A 238 -2.64 -9.54 -3.06
CA ALA A 238 -1.71 -8.42 -2.88
C ALA A 238 -2.36 -7.09 -3.28
N SER A 239 -3.13 -7.07 -4.37
CA SER A 239 -3.86 -5.88 -4.84
C SER A 239 -4.94 -5.44 -3.84
N ARG A 240 -5.72 -6.38 -3.30
CA ARG A 240 -6.70 -6.12 -2.23
C ARG A 240 -6.02 -5.51 -0.99
N GLN A 241 -4.96 -6.14 -0.50
CA GLN A 241 -4.24 -5.68 0.68
C GLN A 241 -3.61 -4.30 0.49
N ALA A 242 -2.99 -4.05 -0.68
CA ALA A 242 -2.40 -2.75 -1.00
C ALA A 242 -3.45 -1.65 -1.08
N ARG A 243 -4.61 -1.94 -1.67
CA ARG A 243 -5.76 -1.04 -1.73
C ARG A 243 -6.30 -0.73 -0.33
N ASP A 244 -6.53 -1.74 0.49
CA ASP A 244 -7.05 -1.57 1.86
C ASP A 244 -6.08 -0.74 2.72
N ARG A 245 -4.77 -0.96 2.55
CA ARG A 245 -3.73 -0.13 3.19
C ARG A 245 -3.82 1.32 2.73
N TYR A 246 -3.90 1.57 1.42
CA TYR A 246 -4.03 2.93 0.89
C TYR A 246 -5.29 3.62 1.43
N GLU A 247 -6.45 2.95 1.33
CA GLU A 247 -7.73 3.50 1.78
C GLU A 247 -7.75 3.78 3.29
N SER A 248 -7.14 2.90 4.11
CA SER A 248 -7.05 3.12 5.56
C SER A 248 -6.15 4.30 5.94
N LEU A 249 -4.98 4.41 5.31
CA LEU A 249 -4.05 5.54 5.49
C LEU A 249 -4.68 6.85 5.03
N GLU A 250 -5.34 6.87 3.87
CA GLU A 250 -6.04 8.05 3.36
C GLU A 250 -7.16 8.50 4.31
N LYS A 251 -7.97 7.55 4.83
CA LYS A 251 -9.01 7.86 5.83
C LYS A 251 -8.40 8.45 7.11
N GLN A 252 -7.29 7.92 7.59
CA GLN A 252 -6.60 8.43 8.77
C GLN A 252 -6.03 9.83 8.53
N ASP A 253 -5.34 10.04 7.41
CA ASP A 253 -4.78 11.34 7.02
C ASP A 253 -5.87 12.40 6.86
N TYR A 254 -6.99 12.05 6.22
CA TYR A 254 -8.11 12.96 6.06
C TYR A 254 -8.78 13.30 7.40
N SER A 255 -8.94 12.32 8.29
CA SER A 255 -9.42 12.55 9.66
C SER A 255 -8.49 13.49 10.44
N ASN A 256 -7.18 13.29 10.34
CA ASN A 256 -6.17 14.15 10.97
C ASN A 256 -6.23 15.58 10.41
N TYR A 257 -6.35 15.71 9.09
CA TYR A 257 -6.53 17.01 8.42
C TYR A 257 -7.76 17.75 8.95
N LEU A 258 -8.92 17.08 9.05
CA LEU A 258 -10.14 17.69 9.60
C LEU A 258 -10.00 18.05 11.08
N ALA A 259 -9.31 17.22 11.88
CA ALA A 259 -9.05 17.50 13.29
C ALA A 259 -8.14 18.73 13.47
N LEU A 260 -7.07 18.82 12.67
CA LEU A 260 -6.19 19.98 12.65
C LEU A 260 -6.94 21.24 12.22
N MET A 261 -7.79 21.15 11.20
CA MET A 261 -8.59 22.29 10.74
C MET A 261 -9.53 22.79 11.85
N LYS A 262 -10.25 21.88 12.53
CA LYS A 262 -11.09 22.24 13.70
C LYS A 262 -10.28 22.86 14.84
N TYR A 263 -9.14 22.25 15.17
CA TYR A 263 -8.25 22.74 16.22
C TYR A 263 -7.76 24.16 15.92
N TYR A 264 -7.18 24.40 14.74
CA TYR A 264 -6.68 25.71 14.36
C TYR A 264 -7.79 26.73 14.14
N ALA A 265 -8.98 26.34 13.67
CA ALA A 265 -10.14 27.23 13.61
C ALA A 265 -10.55 27.75 14.99
N SER A 266 -10.66 26.86 15.98
CA SER A 266 -10.98 27.24 17.35
C SER A 266 -9.91 28.16 17.96
N ARG A 267 -8.63 27.83 17.74
CA ARG A 267 -7.51 28.59 18.26
C ARG A 267 -7.38 29.96 17.58
N ALA A 268 -7.60 30.03 16.27
CA ALA A 268 -7.63 31.27 15.51
C ALA A 268 -8.72 32.22 16.04
N LYS A 269 -9.91 31.68 16.37
CA LYS A 269 -10.98 32.47 16.97
C LYS A 269 -10.60 33.00 18.36
N GLN A 270 -10.03 32.15 19.22
CA GLN A 270 -9.55 32.57 20.54
C GLN A 270 -8.47 33.66 20.46
N GLU A 271 -7.53 33.53 19.52
CA GLU A 271 -6.49 34.53 19.28
C GLU A 271 -7.09 35.86 18.81
N GLN A 272 -8.09 35.83 17.92
CA GLN A 272 -8.81 37.02 17.47
C GLN A 272 -9.60 37.70 18.60
N ASP A 273 -10.33 36.92 19.40
CA ASP A 273 -11.12 37.42 20.52
C ASP A 273 -10.21 38.05 21.60
N ALA A 274 -9.07 37.41 21.90
CA ALA A 274 -8.08 37.92 22.84
C ALA A 274 -7.44 39.23 22.33
N ALA A 275 -7.11 39.32 21.04
CA ALA A 275 -6.57 40.54 20.43
C ALA A 275 -7.60 41.68 20.50
N LEU A 276 -8.88 41.41 20.21
CA LEU A 276 -9.96 42.39 20.33
C LEU A 276 -10.16 42.85 21.78
N ALA A 277 -10.07 41.93 22.75
CA ALA A 277 -10.17 42.25 24.17
C ALA A 277 -9.01 43.15 24.63
N GLN A 278 -7.78 42.87 24.18
CA GLN A 278 -6.61 43.73 24.46
C GLN A 278 -6.79 45.12 23.85
N GLN A 279 -7.22 45.21 22.59
CA GLN A 279 -7.46 46.49 21.94
C GLN A 279 -8.52 47.33 22.67
N LYS A 280 -9.58 46.70 23.17
CA LYS A 280 -10.60 47.38 24.00
C LYS A 280 -10.03 47.89 25.32
N LEU A 281 -9.17 47.10 25.98
CA LEU A 281 -8.49 47.50 27.21
C LEU A 281 -7.54 48.68 26.96
N GLU A 282 -6.73 48.63 25.90
CA GLU A 282 -5.82 49.71 25.52
C GLU A 282 -6.58 50.99 25.14
N ALA A 283 -7.67 50.89 24.38
CA ALA A 283 -8.52 52.04 24.05
C ALA A 283 -9.16 52.66 25.31
N SER A 284 -9.51 51.84 26.30
CA SER A 284 -10.03 52.32 27.58
C SER A 284 -8.95 52.99 28.45
N ALA A 285 -7.72 52.48 28.42
CA ALA A 285 -6.57 53.08 29.10
C ALA A 285 -6.11 54.38 28.44
N ALA A 286 -6.16 54.46 27.11
CA ALA A 286 -5.88 55.69 26.37
C ALA A 286 -6.92 56.78 26.65
N ARG A 287 -8.20 56.42 26.85
CA ARG A 287 -9.24 57.37 27.29
C ARG A 287 -9.08 57.82 28.74
N SER A 288 -8.61 56.96 29.64
CA SER A 288 -8.38 57.34 31.05
C SER A 288 -7.11 58.19 31.23
N GLY A 289 -6.15 58.10 30.32
CA GLY A 289 -4.96 58.97 30.28
C GLY A 289 -5.23 60.46 30.00
N SER A 290 -6.44 60.81 29.55
CA SER A 290 -6.82 62.20 29.22
C SER A 290 -7.74 62.87 30.26
N ALA A 291 -8.01 62.23 31.40
CA ALA A 291 -8.86 62.78 32.46
C ALA A 291 -8.06 62.96 33.77
N ARG A 292 -7.24 64.01 33.83
CA ARG A 292 -6.74 64.57 35.10
C ARG A 292 -7.55 65.81 35.45
N SER A 293 -8.61 65.62 36.25
CA SER A 293 -8.95 66.44 37.43
C SER A 293 -10.39 66.14 37.87
N SER A 294 -10.57 65.61 39.08
CA SER A 294 -11.45 66.17 40.12
C SER A 294 -11.78 65.12 41.18
N SER A 295 -11.31 65.39 42.40
CA SER A 295 -12.09 65.34 43.64
C SER A 295 -12.95 64.09 43.93
N GLY A 296 -12.52 63.34 44.95
CA GLY A 296 -13.34 63.15 46.14
C GLY A 296 -14.40 62.05 46.11
N GLY A 297 -14.16 60.99 46.90
CA GLY A 297 -15.23 60.14 47.42
C GLY A 297 -14.87 58.68 47.53
N SER A 298 -14.37 58.27 48.69
CA SER A 298 -14.39 56.88 49.14
C SER A 298 -15.80 56.30 49.00
N ARG A 299 -16.04 55.47 47.99
CA ARG A 299 -17.11 54.48 48.00
C ARG A 299 -16.46 53.11 47.93
N LYS A 300 -16.68 52.30 48.98
CA LYS A 300 -16.20 50.92 49.09
C LYS A 300 -16.52 50.17 47.80
N ALA A 301 -15.48 49.68 47.13
CA ALA A 301 -15.59 48.99 45.85
C ALA A 301 -16.32 47.65 46.04
N SER A 302 -17.48 47.53 45.39
CA SER A 302 -18.13 46.25 45.15
C SER A 302 -17.29 45.42 44.16
N LEU A 303 -17.34 44.10 44.30
CA LEU A 303 -16.70 43.13 43.41
C LEU A 303 -17.15 43.39 41.98
N SER A 304 -16.19 43.57 41.07
CA SER A 304 -16.47 43.71 39.65
C SER A 304 -17.15 42.43 39.13
N SER A 305 -17.98 42.56 38.09
CA SER A 305 -18.69 41.42 37.50
C SER A 305 -17.72 40.30 37.09
N THR A 306 -16.56 40.65 36.53
CA THR A 306 -15.50 39.69 36.17
C THR A 306 -14.91 38.97 37.39
N ALA A 307 -14.69 39.70 38.50
CA ALA A 307 -14.21 39.08 39.74
C ALA A 307 -15.26 38.16 40.37
N SER A 308 -16.55 38.54 40.30
CA SER A 308 -17.67 37.70 40.74
C SER A 308 -17.80 36.42 39.92
N GLU A 309 -17.66 36.49 38.60
CA GLU A 309 -17.72 35.31 37.71
C GLU A 309 -16.51 34.39 37.89
N SER A 310 -15.33 34.97 38.17
CA SER A 310 -14.15 34.18 38.52
C SER A 310 -14.35 33.45 39.85
N LEU A 311 -14.86 34.13 40.87
CA LEU A 311 -15.15 33.54 42.19
C LEU A 311 -16.15 32.38 42.08
N GLU A 312 -17.19 32.53 41.27
CA GLU A 312 -18.18 31.49 41.04
C GLU A 312 -17.62 30.26 40.33
N ARG A 313 -16.74 30.44 39.34
CA ARG A 313 -16.03 29.32 38.70
C ARG A 313 -15.19 28.56 39.72
N THR A 314 -14.42 29.27 40.53
CA THR A 314 -13.58 28.65 41.58
C THR A 314 -14.44 27.90 42.60
N MET A 315 -15.55 28.50 43.06
CA MET A 315 -16.48 27.83 43.99
C MET A 315 -17.11 26.58 43.36
N ASN A 316 -17.54 26.63 42.09
CA ASN A 316 -18.06 25.46 41.39
C ASN A 316 -17.01 24.36 41.20
N THR A 317 -15.74 24.70 40.98
CA THR A 317 -14.65 23.71 40.96
C THR A 317 -14.51 23.01 42.30
N TYR A 318 -14.49 23.74 43.42
CA TYR A 318 -14.44 23.11 44.75
C TYR A 318 -15.69 22.28 45.07
N LEU A 319 -16.88 22.74 44.66
CA LEU A 319 -18.11 21.96 44.78
C LEU A 319 -18.06 20.67 43.97
N SER A 320 -17.49 20.69 42.76
CA SER A 320 -17.29 19.47 41.95
C SER A 320 -16.32 18.47 42.59
N GLN A 321 -15.44 18.96 43.47
CA GLN A 321 -14.49 18.15 44.24
C GLN A 321 -15.04 17.75 45.62
N GLY A 322 -16.25 18.18 45.98
CA GLY A 322 -16.87 17.93 47.29
C GLY A 322 -16.33 18.79 48.44
N ASP A 323 -15.45 19.76 48.18
CA ASP A 323 -14.83 20.60 49.21
C ASP A 323 -15.73 21.80 49.58
N THR A 324 -16.80 21.51 50.32
CA THR A 324 -17.78 22.51 50.77
C THR A 324 -17.21 23.48 51.81
N GLY A 325 -16.17 23.09 52.55
CA GLY A 325 -15.49 23.93 53.54
C GLY A 325 -14.75 25.11 52.89
N ARG A 326 -14.05 24.86 51.78
CA ARG A 326 -13.31 25.89 51.03
C ARG A 326 -14.22 26.87 50.31
N VAL A 327 -15.39 26.38 49.87
CA VAL A 327 -16.47 27.20 49.32
C VAL A 327 -17.03 28.15 50.39
N LYS A 328 -17.28 27.66 51.61
CA LYS A 328 -17.70 28.50 52.75
C LYS A 328 -16.68 29.59 53.08
N GLN A 329 -15.39 29.26 53.14
CA GLN A 329 -14.33 30.22 53.40
C GLN A 329 -14.25 31.33 52.34
N LEU A 330 -14.33 30.96 51.05
CA LEU A 330 -14.36 31.93 49.96
C LEU A 330 -15.58 32.85 50.03
N PHE A 331 -16.76 32.30 50.35
CA PHE A 331 -17.96 33.12 50.50
C PHE A 331 -17.78 34.14 51.63
N LEU A 332 -17.36 33.72 52.83
CA LEU A 332 -17.16 34.62 53.97
C LEU A 332 -16.12 35.70 53.70
N GLN A 333 -15.01 35.36 53.02
CA GLN A 333 -13.94 36.30 52.67
C GLN A 333 -14.41 37.44 51.76
N TYR A 334 -15.34 37.15 50.84
CA TYR A 334 -15.75 38.09 49.80
C TYR A 334 -17.16 38.67 49.99
N ARG A 335 -17.95 38.14 50.93
CA ARG A 335 -19.35 38.52 51.19
C ARG A 335 -19.55 40.03 51.33
N ASP A 336 -18.69 40.70 52.10
CA ASP A 336 -18.84 42.13 52.42
C ASP A 336 -18.40 43.05 51.26
N ARG A 337 -17.83 42.45 50.20
CA ARG A 337 -17.45 43.13 48.96
C ARG A 337 -18.44 42.85 47.84
N MET A 338 -19.46 42.03 48.02
CA MET A 338 -20.46 41.72 46.99
C MET A 338 -21.56 42.78 46.94
N THR A 339 -22.14 42.98 45.75
CA THR A 339 -23.44 43.67 45.65
C THR A 339 -24.55 42.80 46.23
N PRO A 340 -25.71 43.36 46.62
CA PRO A 340 -26.85 42.57 47.10
C PRO A 340 -27.30 41.48 46.12
N LEU A 341 -27.18 41.72 44.80
CA LEU A 341 -27.53 40.76 43.76
C LEU A 341 -26.52 39.60 43.70
N GLN A 342 -25.23 39.91 43.75
CA GLN A 342 -24.15 38.90 43.79
C GLN A 342 -24.29 38.04 45.05
N LYS A 343 -24.53 38.66 46.20
CA LYS A 343 -24.70 37.96 47.48
C LYS A 343 -25.86 36.96 47.42
N ARG A 344 -27.04 37.35 46.92
CA ARG A 344 -28.19 36.45 46.73
C ARG A 344 -27.87 35.26 45.81
N ARG A 345 -27.07 35.49 44.76
CA ARG A 345 -26.66 34.42 43.83
C ARG A 345 -25.80 33.37 44.54
N PHE A 346 -24.81 33.80 45.32
CA PHE A 346 -23.95 32.90 46.08
C PHE A 346 -24.67 32.23 47.26
N GLU A 347 -25.59 32.93 47.94
CA GLU A 347 -26.45 32.33 48.96
C GLU A 347 -27.30 31.20 48.39
N LYS A 348 -27.88 31.38 47.20
CA LYS A 348 -28.62 30.31 46.50
C LYS A 348 -27.73 29.12 46.14
N LEU A 349 -26.49 29.38 45.71
CA LEU A 349 -25.50 28.32 45.46
C LEU A 349 -25.21 27.54 46.74
N MET A 350 -24.91 28.23 47.84
CA MET A 350 -24.63 27.61 49.15
C MET A 350 -25.81 26.78 49.66
N GLY A 351 -27.04 27.28 49.52
CA GLY A 351 -28.25 26.57 49.90
C GLY A 351 -28.49 25.29 49.11
N LYS A 352 -28.18 25.27 47.80
CA LYS A 352 -28.29 24.07 46.96
C LYS A 352 -27.40 22.92 47.44
N TYR A 353 -26.26 23.23 48.03
CA TYR A 353 -25.28 22.25 48.52
C TYR A 353 -25.29 22.11 50.04
N ASN A 354 -26.34 22.60 50.71
CA ASN A 354 -26.54 22.52 52.16
C ASN A 354 -25.36 23.08 52.99
N ILE A 355 -24.69 24.12 52.48
CA ILE A 355 -23.51 24.72 53.12
C ILE A 355 -23.95 25.84 54.07
N PRO A 356 -23.58 25.80 55.37
CA PRO A 356 -24.00 26.82 56.34
C PRO A 356 -23.37 28.18 56.03
N MET A 357 -24.18 29.25 56.10
CA MET A 357 -23.80 30.62 55.70
C MET A 357 -23.29 31.49 56.85
N THR A 358 -23.30 30.96 58.07
CA THR A 358 -22.74 31.56 59.29
C THR A 358 -21.50 30.79 59.71
N GLU A 359 -20.69 31.36 60.61
CA GLU A 359 -19.53 30.67 61.18
C GLU A 359 -19.90 29.31 61.78
#